data_AF-A0A401NSV5-F1
#
_entry.id   AF-A0A401NSV5-F1
#
_cell.length_a   1.000
_cell.length_b   1.000
_cell.length_c   1.000
_cell.angle_alpha   90.00
_cell.angle_beta   90.00
_cell.angle_gamma   90.00
#
_symmetry.space_group_name_H-M   'P 1'
#
loop_
_entity.id
_entity.type
_entity.pdbx_description
1 polymer ?
#
loop_
_entity_poly.entity_id
_entity_poly.type
_entity_poly.pdbx_seq_one_letter_code
_entity_poly.pdbx_strand_id
1 'polypeptide(L)'
;NLTFGLDGPSWRLLTVLKVFCLRTEEYLQRKNILVGLSVSADNERSSLELAEKLCSQLMNENLKAMQEISKLLNEIGDVSEQLEVVATVRREELKILQASAEVLQNMRVATPR
;
A
#
# COMPACT_ATOMS: atom_id res chain seq x y z
N ASN A 1 10.08 -0.77 -8.64
CA ASN A 1 9.30 -1.60 -7.69
C ASN A 1 8.01 -0.89 -7.32
N LEU A 2 6.92 -1.65 -7.25
CA LEU A 2 5.60 -1.20 -6.76
C LEU A 2 5.55 -1.51 -5.28
N THR A 3 5.63 -0.50 -4.41
CA THR A 3 5.90 -0.72 -2.98
C THR A 3 5.23 0.34 -2.14
N PHE A 4 4.91 -0.02 -0.90
CA PHE A 4 4.69 0.93 0.19
C PHE A 4 5.99 1.06 1.00
N GLY A 5 6.31 2.28 1.40
CA GLY A 5 7.48 2.62 2.23
C GLY A 5 7.07 3.54 3.37
N LEU A 6 8.04 3.91 4.20
CA LEU A 6 7.81 4.85 5.31
C LEU A 6 7.29 6.21 4.81
N ASP A 7 7.74 6.65 3.63
CA ASP A 7 7.32 7.89 2.99
C ASP A 7 6.05 7.73 2.11
N GLY A 8 5.31 6.63 2.27
CA GLY A 8 4.12 6.34 1.48
C GLY A 8 4.34 5.40 0.29
N PRO A 9 3.36 5.31 -0.62
CA PRO A 9 3.46 4.51 -1.83
C PRO A 9 4.56 5.06 -2.76
N SER A 10 5.28 4.16 -3.42
CA SER A 10 6.25 4.57 -4.44
C SER A 10 5.56 5.27 -5.60
N TRP A 11 6.25 6.22 -6.24
CA TRP A 11 5.70 6.93 -7.40
C TRP A 11 5.25 5.96 -8.50
N ARG A 12 5.98 4.84 -8.70
CA ARG A 12 5.63 3.82 -9.68
C ARG A 12 4.31 3.11 -9.34
N LEU A 13 4.07 2.84 -8.06
CA LEU A 13 2.78 2.30 -7.61
C LEU A 13 1.66 3.29 -7.96
N LEU A 14 1.79 4.56 -7.58
CA LEU A 14 0.80 5.59 -7.90
C LEU A 14 0.57 5.75 -9.41
N THR A 15 1.62 5.76 -10.23
CA THR A 15 1.51 5.80 -11.69
C THR A 15 0.68 4.64 -12.22
N VAL A 16 0.93 3.40 -11.76
CA VAL A 16 0.17 2.22 -12.19
C VAL A 16 -1.29 2.33 -11.76
N LEU A 17 -1.55 2.77 -10.53
CA LEU A 17 -2.92 2.95 -10.03
C LEU A 17 -3.67 4.04 -10.80
N LYS A 18 -3.01 5.15 -11.16
CA LYS A 18 -3.59 6.19 -12.02
C LYS A 18 -3.97 5.64 -13.39
N VAL A 19 -3.10 4.82 -14.00
CA VAL A 19 -3.42 4.15 -15.27
C VAL A 19 -4.60 3.19 -15.10
N PHE A 20 -4.66 2.44 -14.00
CA PHE A 20 -5.76 1.53 -13.68
C PHE A 20 -7.10 2.24 -13.48
N CYS A 21 -7.08 3.44 -12.90
CA CYS A 21 -8.26 4.25 -12.62
C CYS A 21 -8.64 5.19 -13.78
N LEU A 22 -8.05 5.05 -14.97
CA LEU A 22 -8.44 5.84 -16.13
C LEU A 22 -9.84 5.47 -16.61
N ARG A 23 -10.68 6.47 -16.85
CA ARG A 23 -11.92 6.27 -17.59
C ARG A 23 -11.66 6.21 -19.09
N THR A 24 -12.60 5.65 -19.85
CA THR A 24 -12.46 5.45 -21.30
C THR A 24 -12.22 6.77 -22.03
N GLU A 25 -12.92 7.83 -21.62
CA GLU A 25 -12.79 9.20 -22.14
C GLU A 25 -11.44 9.85 -21.83
N GLU A 26 -10.75 9.39 -20.77
CA GLU A 26 -9.45 9.92 -20.34
C GLU A 26 -8.28 9.18 -21.02
N TYR A 27 -8.54 8.09 -21.74
CA TYR A 27 -7.50 7.21 -22.27
C TYR A 27 -6.53 7.89 -23.26
N LEU A 28 -6.99 8.92 -23.99
CA LEU A 28 -6.13 9.71 -24.87
C LEU A 28 -5.07 10.50 -24.09
N GLN A 29 -5.35 10.85 -22.84
CA GLN A 29 -4.47 11.61 -21.96
C GLN A 29 -3.52 10.74 -21.14
N ARG A 30 -3.55 9.40 -21.29
CA ARG A 30 -2.71 8.45 -20.52
C ARG A 30 -1.20 8.75 -20.56
N LYS A 31 -0.72 9.40 -21.62
CA LYS A 31 0.69 9.82 -21.75
C LYS A 31 1.08 10.82 -20.66
N ASN A 32 0.14 11.64 -20.18
CA ASN A 32 0.34 12.60 -19.11
C ASN A 32 0.78 11.88 -17.82
N ILE A 33 0.17 10.74 -17.50
CA ILE A 33 0.53 9.94 -16.32
C ILE A 33 1.98 9.46 -16.38
N LEU A 34 2.46 9.05 -17.56
CA LEU A 34 3.82 8.53 -17.74
C LEU A 34 4.90 9.61 -17.55
N VAL A 35 4.54 10.88 -17.75
CA VAL A 35 5.42 12.02 -17.52
C VAL A 35 5.15 12.72 -16.16
N GLY A 36 4.34 12.11 -15.30
CA GLY A 36 4.04 12.63 -13.95
C GLY A 36 3.00 13.75 -13.90
N LEU A 37 2.28 14.00 -14.98
CA LEU A 37 1.20 14.98 -15.03
C LEU A 37 -0.14 14.37 -14.59
N SER A 38 -0.99 15.19 -13.97
CA SER A 38 -2.35 14.80 -13.60
C SER A 38 -3.26 14.70 -14.83
N VAL A 39 -4.19 13.75 -14.81
CA VAL A 39 -5.22 13.60 -15.87
C VAL A 39 -6.52 14.28 -15.45
N SER A 40 -7.05 13.95 -14.27
CA SER A 40 -8.26 14.56 -13.72
C SER A 40 -8.29 14.44 -12.20
N ALA A 41 -9.05 15.30 -11.52
CA ALA A 41 -9.24 15.21 -10.07
C ALA A 41 -9.89 13.88 -9.65
N ASP A 42 -10.81 13.35 -10.46
CA ASP A 42 -11.44 12.05 -10.22
C ASP A 42 -10.44 10.90 -10.31
N ASN A 43 -9.52 10.94 -11.28
CA ASN A 43 -8.47 9.92 -11.42
C ASN A 43 -7.47 9.99 -10.26
N GLU A 44 -7.03 11.18 -9.88
CA GLU A 44 -6.17 11.39 -8.70
C GLU A 44 -6.84 10.84 -7.44
N ARG A 45 -8.11 11.18 -7.19
CA ARG A 45 -8.87 10.68 -6.05
C ARG A 45 -9.03 9.16 -6.08
N SER A 46 -9.50 8.60 -7.19
CA SER A 46 -9.78 7.17 -7.32
C SER A 46 -8.50 6.34 -7.15
N SER A 47 -7.37 6.83 -7.66
CA SER A 47 -6.07 6.16 -7.51
C SER A 47 -5.55 6.19 -6.07
N LEU A 48 -5.74 7.30 -5.34
CA LEU A 48 -5.41 7.38 -3.91
C LEU A 48 -6.33 6.49 -3.06
N GLU A 49 -7.63 6.47 -3.33
CA GLU A 49 -8.58 5.56 -2.65
C GLU A 49 -8.24 4.08 -2.89
N LEU A 50 -7.81 3.74 -4.10
CA LEU A 50 -7.34 2.39 -4.40
C LEU A 50 -6.04 2.06 -3.66
N ALA A 51 -5.11 3.01 -3.56
CA ALA A 51 -3.89 2.84 -2.78
C ALA A 51 -4.19 2.63 -1.28
N GLU A 52 -5.13 3.38 -0.71
CA GLU A 52 -5.59 3.21 0.69
C GLU A 52 -6.19 1.81 0.91
N LYS A 53 -7.03 1.35 -0.03
CA LYS A 53 -7.63 -0.01 0.03
C LYS A 53 -6.56 -1.09 -0.02
N LEU A 54 -5.58 -0.98 -0.92
CA LEU A 54 -4.48 -1.93 -1.02
C LEU A 54 -3.61 -1.93 0.24
N CYS A 55 -3.28 -0.75 0.77
CA CYS A 55 -2.49 -0.61 2.00
C CYS A 55 -3.22 -1.27 3.20
N SER A 56 -4.53 -1.02 3.33
CA SER A 56 -5.37 -1.60 4.37
C SER A 56 -5.49 -3.13 4.24
N GLN A 57 -5.61 -3.63 3.00
CA GLN A 57 -5.65 -5.06 2.74
C GLN A 57 -4.35 -5.74 3.16
N LEU A 58 -3.19 -5.21 2.74
CA LEU A 58 -1.88 -5.74 3.13
C LEU A 58 -1.67 -5.69 4.64
N MET A 59 -2.17 -4.66 5.30
CA MET A 59 -2.12 -4.55 6.76
C MET A 59 -2.92 -5.68 7.43
N ASN A 60 -4.13 -5.94 6.95
CA ASN A 60 -4.95 -7.04 7.45
C ASN A 60 -4.34 -8.41 7.19
N GLU A 61 -3.73 -8.61 6.02
CA GLU A 61 -3.01 -9.86 5.69
C GLU A 61 -1.80 -10.05 6.61
N ASN A 62 -1.04 -9.00 6.88
CA ASN A 62 0.09 -9.03 7.80
C ASN A 62 -0.35 -9.36 9.24
N LEU A 63 -1.43 -8.72 9.73
CA LEU A 63 -2.01 -9.01 11.06
C LEU A 63 -2.45 -10.48 11.18
N LYS A 64 -3.08 -11.05 10.15
CA LYS A 64 -3.46 -12.47 10.13
C LYS A 64 -2.23 -13.38 10.18
N ALA A 65 -1.19 -13.09 9.39
CA ALA A 65 0.05 -13.85 9.41
C ALA A 65 0.72 -13.81 10.80
N MET A 66 0.71 -12.67 11.49
CA MET A 66 1.23 -12.58 12.86
C MET A 66 0.41 -13.39 13.88
N GLN A 67 -0.91 -13.48 13.72
CA GLN A 67 -1.75 -14.35 14.55
C GLN A 67 -1.39 -15.83 14.37
N GLU A 68 -1.16 -16.25 13.12
CA GLU A 68 -0.73 -17.62 12.80
C GLU A 68 0.66 -17.93 13.37
N ILE A 69 1.62 -17.02 13.22
CA ILE A 69 2.96 -17.17 13.81
C ILE A 69 2.89 -17.28 15.33
N SER A 70 2.07 -16.45 15.97
CA SER A 70 1.87 -16.50 17.43
C SER A 70 1.28 -17.83 17.89
N LYS A 71 0.36 -18.40 17.12
CA LYS A 71 -0.18 -19.74 17.39
C LYS A 71 0.90 -20.82 17.29
N LEU A 72 1.70 -20.79 16.22
CA LEU A 72 2.77 -21.77 15.99
C LEU A 72 3.88 -21.70 17.04
N LEU A 73 4.27 -20.50 17.48
CA LEU A 73 5.25 -20.30 18.56
C LEU A 73 4.81 -20.95 19.88
N ASN A 74 3.50 -20.96 20.16
CA ASN A 74 2.96 -21.59 21.37
C ASN A 74 2.85 -23.12 21.24
N GLU A 75 2.78 -23.65 20.01
CA GLU A 75 2.57 -25.08 19.74
C GLU A 75 3.87 -25.85 19.46
N ILE A 76 4.89 -25.21 18.88
CA ILE A 76 6.09 -25.87 18.36
C ILE A 76 7.35 -25.19 18.90
N GLY A 77 8.02 -25.83 19.87
CA GLY A 77 9.24 -25.30 20.49
C GLY A 77 10.51 -25.40 19.63
N ASP A 78 10.54 -26.28 18.63
CA ASP A 78 11.75 -26.61 17.85
C ASP A 78 12.09 -25.60 16.74
N VAL A 79 11.15 -24.70 16.38
CA VAL A 79 11.30 -23.72 15.29
C VAL A 79 11.15 -22.27 15.77
N SER A 80 11.31 -22.04 17.08
CA SER A 80 11.04 -20.74 17.73
C SER A 80 11.90 -19.62 17.15
N GLU A 81 13.21 -19.87 16.95
CA GLU A 81 14.14 -18.83 16.49
C GLU A 81 13.81 -18.34 15.07
N GLN A 82 13.49 -19.25 14.14
CA GLN A 82 13.11 -18.87 12.78
C GLN A 82 11.75 -18.14 12.76
N LEU A 83 10.79 -18.60 13.57
CA LEU A 83 9.48 -17.95 13.67
C LEU A 83 9.59 -16.56 14.31
N GLU A 84 10.48 -16.34 15.27
CA GLU A 84 10.76 -15.04 15.87
C GLU A 84 11.34 -14.04 14.86
N VAL A 85 12.24 -14.50 13.98
CA VAL A 85 12.76 -13.68 12.88
C VAL A 85 11.62 -13.26 11.95
N VAL A 86 10.77 -14.19 11.53
CA VAL A 86 9.61 -13.88 10.67
C VAL A 86 8.65 -12.92 11.38
N ALA A 87 8.35 -13.14 12.66
CA ALA A 87 7.51 -12.24 13.45
C ALA A 87 8.07 -10.81 13.51
N THR A 88 9.40 -10.68 13.62
CA THR A 88 10.09 -9.39 13.62
C THR A 88 9.96 -8.69 12.26
N VAL A 89 10.16 -9.41 11.16
CA VAL A 89 9.95 -8.87 9.80
C VAL A 89 8.51 -8.42 9.60
N ARG A 90 7.52 -9.22 10.01
CA ARG A 90 6.10 -8.85 9.90
C ARG A 90 5.77 -7.59 10.69
N ARG A 91 6.36 -7.40 11.86
CA ARG A 91 6.18 -6.20 12.68
C ARG A 91 6.76 -4.96 11.99
N GLU A 92 7.91 -5.07 11.35
CA GLU A 92 8.48 -3.96 10.57
C GLU A 92 7.65 -3.64 9.32
N GLU A 93 7.17 -4.66 8.60
CA GLU A 93 6.22 -4.48 7.49
C GLU A 93 4.95 -3.77 7.94
N LEU A 94 4.40 -4.11 9.11
CA LEU A 94 3.22 -3.45 9.65
C LEU A 94 3.48 -1.96 9.93
N LYS A 95 4.63 -1.62 10.54
CA LYS A 95 5.02 -0.22 10.76
C LYS A 95 5.12 0.56 9.45
N ILE A 96 5.69 -0.05 8.41
CA ILE A 96 5.79 0.55 7.08
C ILE A 96 4.40 0.82 6.50
N LEU A 97 3.49 -0.15 6.57
CA LEU A 97 2.12 -0.01 6.07
C LEU A 97 1.33 1.05 6.86
N GLN A 98 1.52 1.15 8.18
CA GLN A 98 0.89 2.17 9.02
C GLN A 98 1.38 3.58 8.65
N ALA A 99 2.70 3.79 8.58
CA ALA A 99 3.27 5.06 8.14
C ALA A 99 2.80 5.44 6.74
N SER A 100 2.75 4.47 5.82
CA SER A 100 2.25 4.71 4.48
C SER A 100 0.76 5.08 4.43
N ALA A 101 -0.06 4.54 5.33
CA ALA A 101 -1.47 4.88 5.42
C ALA A 101 -1.68 6.33 5.91
N GLU A 102 -0.87 6.79 6.86
CA GLU A 102 -0.87 8.19 7.31
C GLU A 102 -0.49 9.15 6.17
N VAL A 103 0.53 8.82 5.38
CA VAL A 103 0.92 9.60 4.20
C VAL A 103 -0.21 9.66 3.17
N LEU A 104 -0.86 8.53 2.88
CA LEU A 104 -2.00 8.47 1.96
C LEU A 104 -3.17 9.35 2.43
N GLN A 105 -3.49 9.32 3.73
CA GLN A 105 -4.53 10.15 4.31
C GLN A 105 -4.20 11.64 4.13
N ASN A 106 -2.96 12.04 4.38
CA ASN A 106 -2.50 13.42 4.18
C ASN A 106 -2.60 13.85 2.70
N MET A 107 -2.20 12.98 1.78
CA MET A 107 -2.32 13.23 0.33
C MET A 107 -3.79 13.43 -0.08
N ARG A 108 -4.71 12.62 0.45
CA ARG A 108 -6.14 12.73 0.14
C ARG A 108 -6.75 14.03 0.67
N VAL A 109 -6.36 14.46 1.87
CA VAL A 109 -6.80 15.75 2.43
C VAL A 109 -6.29 16.94 1.61
N ALA A 110 -5.09 16.83 1.05
CA ALA A 110 -4.49 17.85 0.19
C ALA A 110 -5.06 17.87 -1.25
N THR A 111 -5.78 16.83 -1.67
CA THR A 111 -6.31 16.70 -3.03
C THR A 111 -7.68 17.39 -3.13
N PRO A 112 -7.87 18.37 -4.04
CA PRO A 112 -9.13 19.11 -4.15
C PRO A 112 -10.34 18.22 -4.47
N ARG A 113 -11.52 18.66 -4.04
CA ARG A 113 -12.81 18.03 -4.38
C ARG A 113 -13.23 18.33 -5.82
#